data_AF-A0A2W4NQC1-F1
#
_entry.id   AF-A0A2W4NQC1-F1
#
_cell.length_a   1.000
_cell.length_b   1.000
_cell.length_c   1.000
_cell.angle_alpha   90.00
_cell.angle_beta   90.00
_cell.angle_gamma   90.00
#
_symmetry.space_group_name_H-M   'P 1'
#
loop_
_entity.id
_entity.type
_entity.pdbx_description
1 polymer ?
#
loop_
_entity_poly.entity_id
_entity_poly.type
_entity_poly.pdbx_seq_one_letter_code
_entity_poly.pdbx_strand_id
1 'polypeptide(L)'
;LGAAIGVTVMVAGLLPRALRDDPATHAPQAVAARPSGPPAAPPATVVEPSVAERVAQSRELEWMLQALPPRRIERVSTAATIDVLEQRIQWVDYQLSLAPEAGLSAEQEARLWDERVHLLDSLVKVRYAQTRRAF
;
A
#
# COMPACT_ATOMS: atom_id res chain seq x y z
N LEU A 1 -10.19 6.90 42.26
CA LEU A 1 -8.86 6.88 41.61
C LEU A 1 -9.02 6.16 40.28
N GLY A 2 -9.27 6.89 39.20
CA GLY A 2 -9.40 6.32 37.85
C GLY A 2 -8.05 6.42 37.15
N ALA A 3 -7.41 5.28 36.88
CA ALA A 3 -6.16 5.21 36.15
C ALA A 3 -6.45 5.32 34.65
N ALA A 4 -6.02 6.42 34.02
CA ALA A 4 -5.99 6.55 32.58
C ALA A 4 -4.80 5.73 32.04
N ILE A 5 -5.09 4.62 31.37
CA ILE A 5 -4.08 3.84 30.64
C ILE A 5 -3.89 4.54 29.30
N GLY A 6 -2.82 5.32 29.18
CA GLY A 6 -2.40 5.90 27.91
C GLY A 6 -1.92 4.78 26.98
N VAL A 7 -2.74 4.42 25.99
CA VAL A 7 -2.30 3.54 24.91
C VAL A 7 -1.42 4.36 23.97
N THR A 8 -0.13 4.08 24.02
CA THR A 8 0.85 4.71 23.12
C THR A 8 0.75 4.03 21.76
N VAL A 9 0.25 4.76 20.76
CA VAL A 9 0.30 4.33 19.35
C VAL A 9 1.74 4.44 18.89
N MET A 10 2.41 3.31 18.73
CA MET A 10 3.77 3.24 18.20
C MET A 10 3.71 3.35 16.67
N VAL A 11 3.98 4.55 16.15
CA VAL A 11 4.28 4.75 14.74
C VAL A 11 5.70 4.25 14.50
N ALA A 12 5.83 3.09 13.86
CA ALA A 12 7.14 2.56 13.47
C ALA A 12 7.76 3.48 12.40
N GLY A 13 8.80 4.21 12.80
CA GLY A 13 9.56 5.10 11.92
C GLY A 13 10.30 4.33 10.83
N LEU A 14 10.08 4.73 9.58
CA LEU A 14 10.87 4.31 8.43
C LEU A 14 12.24 5.02 8.49
N LEU A 15 13.31 4.22 8.50
CA LEU A 15 14.70 4.68 8.40
C LEU A 15 14.96 5.42 7.08
N PRO A 16 15.68 6.56 7.06
CA PRO A 16 16.17 7.15 5.83
C PRO A 16 17.36 6.37 5.29
N ARG A 17 17.26 5.93 4.03
CA ARG A 17 18.36 5.36 3.25
C ARG A 17 19.34 6.48 2.86
N ALA A 18 20.20 6.86 3.79
CA ALA A 18 21.30 7.78 3.54
C ALA A 18 22.52 7.02 2.99
N LEU A 19 22.89 7.40 1.76
CA LEU A 19 24.26 7.63 1.30
C LEU A 19 25.23 6.44 1.37
N ARG A 20 25.35 5.73 0.24
CA ARG A 20 26.58 5.04 -0.13
C ARG A 20 27.34 5.97 -1.07
N ASP A 21 28.27 6.74 -0.51
CA ASP A 21 29.34 7.38 -1.28
C ASP A 21 30.44 6.35 -1.51
N ASP A 22 30.88 6.20 -2.75
CA ASP A 22 32.32 6.26 -3.06
C ASP A 22 32.55 6.58 -4.54
N PRO A 23 33.63 7.30 -4.86
CA PRO A 23 33.79 8.11 -6.06
C PRO A 23 34.49 7.35 -7.18
N ALA A 24 33.95 7.43 -8.39
CA ALA A 24 34.67 7.02 -9.59
C ALA A 24 34.72 8.18 -10.59
N THR A 25 35.91 8.77 -10.65
CA THR A 25 36.54 9.28 -11.88
C THR A 25 36.05 10.63 -12.41
N HIS A 26 36.80 11.67 -12.07
CA HIS A 26 36.86 12.92 -12.82
C HIS A 26 37.40 12.66 -14.24
N ALA A 27 36.60 12.97 -15.26
CA ALA A 27 37.08 13.30 -16.60
C ALA A 27 36.35 14.56 -17.06
N PRO A 28 37.06 15.60 -17.56
CA PRO A 28 36.42 16.85 -17.96
C PRO A 28 35.84 16.68 -19.37
N GLN A 29 34.53 16.73 -19.52
CA GLN A 29 33.89 16.82 -20.84
C GLN A 29 32.99 18.04 -20.92
N ALA A 30 33.52 19.01 -21.67
CA ALA A 30 32.87 20.02 -22.51
C ALA A 30 31.51 20.58 -22.04
N VAL A 31 31.51 21.88 -21.76
CA VAL A 31 30.32 22.73 -21.70
C VAL A 31 29.63 22.70 -23.07
N ALA A 32 28.70 21.76 -23.26
CA ALA A 32 27.74 21.79 -24.35
C ALA A 32 26.62 22.75 -23.95
N ALA A 33 26.39 23.75 -24.80
CA ALA A 33 25.38 24.78 -24.64
C ALA A 33 24.00 24.20 -24.29
N ARG A 34 23.35 24.78 -23.27
CA ARG A 34 21.96 24.47 -22.87
C ARG A 34 21.02 24.90 -24.01
N PRO A 35 20.25 24.01 -24.65
CA PRO A 35 19.07 24.44 -25.37
C PRO A 35 18.02 24.88 -24.33
N SER A 36 17.53 26.10 -24.45
CA SER A 36 16.36 26.60 -23.71
C SER A 36 15.17 25.70 -24.01
N GLY A 37 14.87 24.77 -23.10
CA GLY A 37 13.71 23.89 -23.19
C GLY A 37 12.39 24.66 -23.02
N PRO A 38 11.28 24.13 -23.55
CA PRO A 38 9.95 24.77 -23.48
C PRO A 38 9.52 25.01 -22.02
N PRO A 39 8.64 26.01 -21.78
CA PRO A 39 8.22 26.41 -20.43
C PRO A 39 7.68 25.20 -19.66
N ALA A 40 8.12 25.09 -18.40
CA ALA A 40 7.72 24.04 -17.48
C ALA A 40 6.18 23.98 -17.41
N ALA A 41 5.61 22.82 -17.75
CA ALA A 41 4.20 22.55 -17.55
C ALA A 41 3.87 22.75 -16.05
N PRO A 42 2.69 23.32 -15.72
CA PRO A 42 2.27 23.44 -14.33
C PRO A 42 2.27 22.06 -13.68
N PRO A 43 2.60 21.96 -12.37
CA PRO A 43 2.57 20.69 -11.68
C PRO A 43 1.16 20.09 -11.79
N ALA A 44 1.07 18.85 -12.26
CA ALA A 44 -0.18 18.12 -12.24
C ALA A 44 -0.62 18.00 -10.78
N THR A 45 -1.76 18.60 -10.44
CA THR A 45 -2.38 18.42 -9.13
C THR A 45 -2.77 16.96 -9.00
N VAL A 46 -2.05 16.20 -8.16
CA VAL A 46 -2.44 14.84 -7.79
C VAL A 46 -3.66 14.98 -6.89
N VAL A 47 -4.83 14.65 -7.43
CA VAL A 47 -6.07 14.56 -6.64
C VAL A 47 -6.04 13.22 -5.93
N GLU A 48 -5.84 13.26 -4.61
CA GLU A 48 -5.91 12.06 -3.78
C GLU A 48 -7.35 11.50 -3.77
N PRO A 49 -7.55 10.18 -3.96
CA PRO A 49 -8.89 9.61 -3.95
C PRO A 49 -9.54 9.77 -2.58
N SER A 50 -10.84 10.07 -2.62
CA SER A 50 -11.70 10.15 -1.45
C SER A 50 -11.86 8.79 -0.77
N VAL A 51 -12.25 8.81 0.52
CA VAL A 51 -12.59 7.58 1.26
C VAL A 51 -13.66 6.77 0.52
N ALA A 52 -14.69 7.43 -0.05
CA ALA A 52 -15.76 6.76 -0.78
C ALA A 52 -15.24 6.01 -2.02
N GLU A 53 -14.30 6.59 -2.76
CA GLU A 53 -13.67 5.94 -3.91
C GLU A 53 -12.83 4.72 -3.47
N ARG A 54 -12.12 4.82 -2.34
CA ARG A 54 -11.33 3.72 -1.79
C ARG A 54 -12.21 2.57 -1.30
N VAL A 55 -13.34 2.87 -0.66
CA VAL A 55 -14.36 1.88 -0.29
C VAL A 55 -14.88 1.16 -1.52
N ALA A 56 -15.22 1.90 -2.59
CA ALA A 56 -15.72 1.33 -3.83
C ALA A 56 -14.67 0.43 -4.49
N GLN A 57 -13.43 0.89 -4.60
CA GLN A 57 -12.31 0.10 -5.12
C GLN A 57 -12.08 -1.17 -4.31
N SER A 58 -12.19 -1.07 -2.99
CA SER A 58 -12.01 -2.20 -2.10
C SER A 58 -13.08 -3.29 -2.31
N ARG A 59 -14.34 -2.90 -2.53
CA ARG A 59 -15.44 -3.84 -2.85
C ARG A 59 -15.25 -4.50 -4.21
N GLU A 60 -14.75 -3.76 -5.21
CA GLU A 60 -14.43 -4.33 -6.52
C GLU A 60 -13.36 -5.42 -6.40
N LEU A 61 -12.28 -5.18 -5.64
CA LEU A 61 -11.22 -6.17 -5.42
C LEU A 61 -11.73 -7.42 -4.69
N GLU A 62 -12.64 -7.26 -3.72
CA GLU A 62 -13.31 -8.40 -3.08
C GLU A 62 -14.14 -9.22 -4.07
N TRP A 63 -14.91 -8.54 -4.93
CA TRP A 63 -15.69 -9.20 -5.96
C TRP A 63 -14.80 -10.01 -6.91
N MET A 64 -13.66 -9.43 -7.33
CA MET A 64 -12.66 -10.13 -8.12
C MET A 64 -12.13 -11.37 -7.41
N LEU A 65 -11.84 -11.30 -6.10
CA LEU A 65 -11.39 -12.46 -5.32
C LEU A 65 -12.44 -13.57 -5.27
N GLN A 66 -13.71 -13.21 -5.09
CA GLN A 66 -14.83 -14.16 -5.06
C GLN A 66 -15.04 -14.87 -6.40
N ALA A 67 -14.73 -14.20 -7.52
CA ALA A 67 -14.82 -14.78 -8.85
C ALA A 67 -13.70 -15.81 -9.15
N LEU A 68 -12.62 -15.84 -8.35
CA LEU A 68 -11.53 -16.80 -8.55
C LEU A 68 -11.89 -18.20 -8.03
N PRO A 69 -11.41 -19.27 -8.70
CA PRO A 69 -11.61 -20.62 -8.21
C PRO A 69 -11.10 -20.84 -6.78
N PRO A 70 -11.65 -21.81 -6.04
CA PRO A 70 -11.18 -22.16 -4.70
C PRO A 70 -9.67 -22.40 -4.64
N ARG A 71 -9.07 -22.13 -3.48
CA ARG A 71 -7.65 -22.31 -3.24
C ARG A 71 -7.25 -23.77 -3.45
N ARG A 72 -6.29 -23.99 -4.36
CA ARG A 72 -5.57 -25.26 -4.51
C ARG A 72 -4.21 -25.12 -3.82
N ILE A 73 -3.92 -26.00 -2.86
CA ILE A 73 -2.64 -25.97 -2.14
C ILE A 73 -1.59 -26.66 -3.00
N GLU A 74 -0.84 -25.88 -3.77
CA GLU A 74 0.22 -26.39 -4.66
C GLU A 74 1.63 -26.12 -4.11
N ARG A 75 1.81 -25.03 -3.37
CA ARG A 75 3.10 -24.63 -2.76
C ARG A 75 2.89 -23.98 -1.39
N VAL A 76 3.64 -24.45 -0.40
CA VAL A 76 3.58 -23.97 0.98
C VAL A 76 3.96 -22.49 1.09
N SER A 77 4.95 -22.03 0.32
CA SER A 77 5.37 -20.62 0.36
C SER A 77 4.31 -19.64 -0.16
N THR A 78 3.61 -19.99 -1.24
CA THR A 78 2.49 -19.19 -1.75
C THR A 78 1.32 -19.20 -0.77
N ALA A 79 1.04 -20.36 -0.18
CA ALA A 79 0.04 -20.50 0.88
C ALA A 79 0.32 -19.55 2.06
N ALA A 80 1.54 -19.56 2.58
CA ALA A 80 1.95 -18.67 3.66
C ALA A 80 1.85 -17.19 3.28
N THR A 81 2.18 -16.82 2.03
CA THR A 81 2.05 -15.44 1.56
C THR A 81 0.59 -14.99 1.53
N ILE A 82 -0.32 -15.85 1.07
CA ILE A 82 -1.76 -15.59 1.08
C ILE A 82 -2.25 -15.41 2.52
N ASP A 83 -1.88 -16.33 3.42
CA ASP A 83 -2.32 -16.29 4.81
C ASP A 83 -1.87 -15.00 5.51
N VAL A 84 -0.65 -14.52 5.26
CA VAL A 84 -0.13 -13.24 5.78
C VAL A 84 -0.93 -12.05 5.27
N LEU A 85 -1.28 -12.03 3.98
CA LEU A 85 -2.08 -10.96 3.39
C LEU A 85 -3.49 -10.94 3.99
N GLU A 86 -4.14 -12.10 4.09
CA GLU A 86 -5.49 -12.25 4.67
C GLU A 86 -5.52 -11.81 6.14
N GLN A 87 -4.53 -12.20 6.94
CA GLN A 87 -4.41 -11.76 8.33
C GLN A 87 -4.27 -10.24 8.44
N ARG A 88 -3.48 -9.62 7.58
CA ARG A 88 -3.30 -8.17 7.61
C ARG A 88 -4.55 -7.41 7.15
N ILE A 89 -5.28 -7.94 6.16
CA ILE A 89 -6.60 -7.41 5.76
C ILE A 89 -7.55 -7.48 6.96
N GLN A 90 -7.63 -8.63 7.62
CA GLN A 90 -8.52 -8.80 8.76
C GLN A 90 -8.19 -7.85 9.92
N TRP A 91 -6.91 -7.56 10.13
CA TRP A 91 -6.49 -6.56 11.10
C TRP A 91 -6.90 -5.13 10.72
N VAL A 92 -6.73 -4.74 9.45
CA VAL A 92 -7.19 -3.43 8.95
C VAL A 92 -8.71 -3.31 9.04
N ASP A 93 -9.45 -4.37 8.70
CA ASP A 93 -10.90 -4.43 8.79
C ASP A 93 -11.38 -4.27 10.24
N TYR A 94 -10.65 -4.87 11.18
CA TYR A 94 -10.90 -4.66 12.60
C TYR A 94 -10.67 -3.20 13.01
N GLN A 95 -9.57 -2.56 12.58
CA GLN A 95 -9.31 -1.15 12.87
C GLN A 95 -10.38 -0.22 12.26
N LEU A 96 -10.79 -0.47 11.02
CA LEU A 96 -11.87 0.26 10.35
C LEU A 96 -13.21 0.07 11.07
N SER A 97 -13.49 -1.12 11.62
CA SER A 97 -14.70 -1.36 12.40
C SER A 97 -14.78 -0.54 13.69
N LEU A 98 -13.63 -0.12 14.23
CA LEU A 98 -13.53 0.72 15.43
C LEU A 98 -13.46 2.22 15.10
N ALA A 99 -13.37 2.60 13.82
CA ALA A 99 -13.20 4.00 13.42
C ALA A 99 -14.28 4.95 13.96
N PRO A 100 -15.58 4.57 13.99
CA PRO A 100 -16.63 5.42 14.54
C PRO A 100 -16.45 5.73 16.04
N GLU A 101 -15.97 4.77 16.82
CA GLU A 101 -15.79 4.89 18.27
C GLU A 101 -14.41 5.43 18.67
N ALA A 102 -13.39 5.20 17.84
CA ALA A 102 -11.99 5.55 18.13
C ALA A 102 -11.68 7.04 17.90
N GLY A 103 -12.59 7.80 17.30
CA GLY A 103 -12.39 9.23 17.01
C GLY A 103 -11.25 9.46 16.01
N LEU A 104 -11.12 8.58 15.01
CA LEU A 104 -10.11 8.73 13.96
C LEU A 104 -10.35 10.02 13.17
N SER A 105 -9.27 10.72 12.85
CA SER A 105 -9.30 11.80 11.86
C SER A 105 -9.59 11.24 10.46
N ALA A 106 -10.17 12.07 9.59
CA ALA A 106 -10.43 11.69 8.19
C ALA A 106 -9.16 11.22 7.45
N GLU A 107 -8.00 11.78 7.78
CA GLU A 107 -6.71 11.35 7.20
C GLU A 107 -6.27 9.97 7.70
N GLN A 108 -6.51 9.64 8.97
CA GLN A 108 -6.23 8.32 9.52
C GLN A 108 -7.16 7.27 8.93
N GLU A 109 -8.45 7.58 8.81
CA GLU A 109 -9.41 6.68 8.16
C GLU A 109 -9.04 6.45 6.69
N ALA A 110 -8.70 7.52 5.95
CA ALA A 110 -8.23 7.41 4.57
C ALA A 110 -7.03 6.47 4.46
N ARG A 111 -6.00 6.63 5.30
CA ARG A 111 -4.83 5.74 5.29
C ARG A 111 -5.17 4.26 5.53
N LEU A 112 -6.15 3.96 6.38
CA LEU A 112 -6.58 2.58 6.59
C LEU A 112 -7.26 2.01 5.34
N TRP A 113 -8.08 2.82 4.66
CA TRP A 113 -8.67 2.42 3.38
C TRP A 113 -7.62 2.23 2.28
N ASP A 114 -6.58 3.05 2.21
CA ASP A 114 -5.44 2.87 1.31
C ASP A 114 -4.76 1.53 1.54
N GLU A 115 -4.46 1.23 2.81
CA GLU A 115 -3.81 -0.01 3.19
C GLU A 115 -4.68 -1.21 2.80
N ARG A 116 -5.98 -1.15 3.08
CA ARG A 116 -6.93 -2.20 2.70
C ARG A 116 -6.92 -2.46 1.19
N VAL A 117 -7.03 -1.41 0.38
CA VAL A 117 -6.99 -1.49 -1.09
C VAL A 117 -5.68 -2.13 -1.55
N HIS A 118 -4.54 -1.68 -1.02
CA HIS A 118 -3.23 -2.20 -1.41
C HIS A 118 -3.05 -3.69 -1.06
N LEU A 119 -3.56 -4.11 0.10
CA LEU A 119 -3.52 -5.51 0.53
C LEU A 119 -4.42 -6.39 -0.33
N LEU A 120 -5.65 -5.95 -0.62
CA LEU A 120 -6.58 -6.68 -1.48
C LEU A 120 -6.05 -6.79 -2.91
N ASP A 121 -5.50 -5.72 -3.48
CA ASP A 121 -4.86 -5.75 -4.80
C ASP A 121 -3.69 -6.74 -4.84
N SER A 122 -2.86 -6.76 -3.80
CA SER A 122 -1.78 -7.74 -3.66
C SER A 122 -2.31 -9.18 -3.59
N LEU A 123 -3.37 -9.41 -2.81
CA LEU A 123 -4.00 -10.72 -2.69
C LEU A 123 -4.61 -11.19 -4.02
N VAL A 124 -5.31 -10.31 -4.74
CA VAL A 124 -5.85 -10.58 -6.09
C VAL A 124 -4.72 -11.02 -7.03
N LYS A 125 -3.61 -10.27 -7.07
CA LYS A 125 -2.46 -10.58 -7.92
C LYS A 125 -1.86 -11.95 -7.61
N VAL A 126 -1.67 -12.27 -6.32
CA VAL A 126 -1.14 -13.57 -5.89
C VAL A 126 -2.10 -14.70 -6.25
N ARG A 127 -3.40 -14.55 -5.98
CA ARG A 127 -4.42 -15.56 -6.26
C ARG A 127 -4.60 -15.79 -7.77
N TYR A 128 -4.55 -14.74 -8.59
CA TYR A 128 -4.57 -14.87 -10.04
C TYR A 128 -3.33 -15.61 -10.55
N ALA A 129 -2.15 -15.31 -10.01
CA ALA A 129 -0.91 -15.99 -10.37
C ALA A 129 -0.88 -17.45 -9.88
N GLN A 130 -1.57 -17.79 -8.80
CA GLN A 130 -1.78 -19.18 -8.36
C GLN A 130 -2.69 -19.92 -9.34
N THR A 131 -3.85 -19.35 -9.68
CA THR A 131 -4.80 -19.98 -10.62
C THR A 131 -4.17 -20.23 -11.98
N ARG A 132 -3.37 -19.30 -12.52
CA ARG A 132 -2.68 -19.49 -13.82
C ARG A 132 -1.63 -20.59 -13.83
N ARG A 133 -1.03 -20.95 -12.69
CA ARG A 133 -0.01 -22.01 -12.60
C ARG A 133 -0.62 -23.40 -12.41
N ALA A 134 -1.88 -23.46 -12.02
CA ALA A 134 -2.64 -24.67 -11.78
C ALA A 134 -3.23 -25.31 -13.06
N PHE A 135 -2.93 -24.72 -14.23
CA PHE A 135 -3.32 -25.13 -15.57
C PHE A 135 -2.09 -25.17 -16.47
#